data_AF-A0A944K6R8-F1
#
_entry.id   AF-A0A944K6R8-F1
#
_cell.length_a   1.000
_cell.length_b   1.000
_cell.length_c   1.000
_cell.angle_alpha   90.00
_cell.angle_beta   90.00
_cell.angle_gamma   90.00
#
_symmetry.space_group_name_H-M   'P 1'
#
loop_
_entity.id
_entity.type
_entity.pdbx_description
1 polymer ?
#
loop_
_entity_poly.entity_id
_entity_poly.type
_entity_poly.pdbx_seq_one_letter_code
_entity_poly.pdbx_strand_id
1 'polypeptide(L)'
;MPAAWRKAVYANAELPQGSVDRDAYVVCVLEQLHRALQRRDVFASPSHRWSDPRARLLDGATWEAVCEDVLAGLSLDMPVTEHLAELVRALDAGWKQMAERLESAGKDAKVSLDVQPNGRVKLNVEKLGALGEPKSLTWLRKRVEKMLPKIDLPDLLFEVHSWTGFLDAFVHLGDGTTRMKDLTTSVVALLVSEACNIGMTPVTNPGHEALTRSRLVHVDQFYLRADTIAAANAKLIQAQSEVPIVAYWGDGLLASVDGLRFVVPVRTISAAPSPKYFGFKRGITWLNAVFRAKLHL
;
A
#
# COMPACT_ATOMS: atom_id res chain seq x y z
N MET A 1 -34.22 14.11 -14.78
CA MET A 1 -33.43 13.47 -15.85
C MET A 1 -32.10 14.23 -16.03
N PRO A 2 -30.94 13.55 -16.11
CA PRO A 2 -29.64 14.20 -16.28
C PRO A 2 -29.54 15.00 -17.59
N ALA A 3 -28.79 16.11 -17.56
CA ALA A 3 -28.63 16.98 -18.73
C ALA A 3 -28.06 16.26 -19.96
N ALA A 4 -27.18 15.27 -19.75
CA ALA A 4 -26.55 14.49 -20.83
C ALA A 4 -27.56 13.67 -21.67
N TRP A 5 -28.65 13.19 -21.05
CA TRP A 5 -29.66 12.37 -21.74
C TRP A 5 -30.74 13.19 -22.43
N ARG A 6 -30.85 14.50 -22.14
CA ARG A 6 -31.92 15.35 -22.68
C ARG A 6 -31.93 15.38 -24.20
N LYS A 7 -30.76 15.39 -24.83
CA LYS A 7 -30.66 15.36 -26.29
C LYS A 7 -31.08 14.00 -26.86
N ALA A 8 -30.61 12.90 -26.28
CA ALA A 8 -30.91 11.55 -26.76
C ALA A 8 -32.41 11.19 -26.62
N VAL A 9 -33.07 11.68 -25.57
CA VAL A 9 -34.48 11.33 -25.26
C VAL A 9 -35.50 12.16 -26.07
N TYR A 10 -35.18 13.41 -26.42
CA TYR A 10 -36.15 14.33 -27.04
C TYR A 10 -35.80 14.78 -28.46
N ALA A 11 -34.63 14.43 -29.00
CA ALA A 11 -34.17 14.90 -30.31
C ALA A 11 -34.17 13.79 -31.40
N ASN A 12 -34.99 12.75 -31.26
CA ASN A 12 -35.16 11.76 -32.31
C ASN A 12 -36.00 12.37 -33.46
N ALA A 13 -35.41 12.44 -34.65
CA ALA A 13 -36.00 13.06 -35.85
C ALA A 13 -37.10 12.21 -36.51
N GLU A 14 -37.20 10.93 -36.16
CA GLU A 14 -38.21 10.00 -36.67
C GLU A 14 -39.52 10.05 -35.85
N LEU A 15 -39.53 10.80 -34.74
CA LEU A 15 -40.68 10.95 -33.86
C LEU A 15 -41.29 12.36 -33.96
N PRO A 16 -42.61 12.51 -33.73
CA PRO A 16 -43.26 13.82 -33.71
C PRO A 16 -42.61 14.77 -32.69
N GLN A 17 -42.51 16.06 -33.04
CA GLN A 17 -41.86 17.07 -32.20
C GLN A 17 -42.47 17.10 -30.79
N GLY A 18 -41.63 16.90 -29.76
CA GLY A 18 -42.06 16.81 -28.35
C GLY A 18 -42.33 15.39 -27.85
N SER A 19 -42.20 14.38 -28.70
CA SER A 19 -42.29 12.96 -28.30
C SER A 19 -41.02 12.48 -27.60
N VAL A 20 -41.19 11.48 -26.74
CA VAL A 20 -40.10 10.83 -26.01
C VAL A 20 -39.65 9.60 -26.81
N ASP A 21 -38.37 9.53 -27.13
CA ASP A 21 -37.76 8.29 -27.59
C ASP A 21 -37.75 7.28 -26.43
N ARG A 22 -38.59 6.26 -26.55
CA ARG A 22 -38.78 5.24 -25.52
C ARG A 22 -37.50 4.46 -25.26
N ASP A 23 -36.74 4.11 -26.29
CA ASP A 23 -35.55 3.28 -26.15
C ASP A 23 -34.44 4.07 -25.48
N ALA A 24 -34.22 5.31 -25.90
CA ALA A 24 -33.27 6.22 -25.26
C ALA A 24 -33.67 6.51 -23.79
N TYR A 25 -34.96 6.66 -23.51
CA TYR A 25 -35.46 6.87 -22.15
C TYR A 25 -35.24 5.63 -21.26
N VAL A 26 -35.49 4.42 -21.78
CA VAL A 26 -35.25 3.16 -21.06
C VAL A 26 -33.76 3.02 -20.71
N VAL A 27 -32.85 3.29 -21.66
CA VAL A 27 -31.41 3.23 -21.38
C VAL A 27 -30.99 4.29 -20.36
N CYS A 28 -31.54 5.51 -20.45
CA CYS A 28 -31.33 6.55 -19.43
C CYS A 28 -31.73 6.06 -18.03
N VAL A 29 -32.92 5.47 -17.88
CA VAL A 29 -33.41 4.95 -16.60
C VAL A 29 -32.52 3.81 -16.08
N LEU A 30 -32.13 2.87 -16.94
CA LEU A 30 -31.24 1.76 -16.57
C LEU A 30 -29.86 2.26 -16.14
N GLU A 31 -29.30 3.26 -16.80
CA GLU A 31 -28.03 3.86 -16.40
C GLU A 31 -28.15 4.56 -15.04
N GLN A 32 -29.24 5.31 -14.80
CA GLN A 32 -29.46 5.95 -13.50
C GLN A 32 -29.65 4.92 -12.39
N LEU A 33 -30.40 3.85 -12.64
CA LEU A 33 -30.56 2.74 -11.69
C LEU A 33 -29.20 2.10 -11.40
N HIS A 34 -28.39 1.85 -12.42
CA HIS A 34 -27.06 1.27 -12.23
C HIS A 34 -26.14 2.18 -11.39
N ARG A 35 -26.14 3.50 -11.66
CA ARG A 35 -25.39 4.47 -10.85
C ARG A 35 -25.90 4.53 -9.41
N ALA A 36 -27.21 4.48 -9.20
CA ALA A 36 -27.81 4.46 -7.86
C ALA A 36 -27.44 3.18 -7.08
N LEU A 37 -27.42 2.03 -7.75
CA LEU A 37 -26.94 0.76 -7.18
C LEU A 37 -25.44 0.84 -6.82
N GLN A 38 -24.61 1.43 -7.70
CA GLN A 38 -23.18 1.64 -7.43
C GLN A 38 -22.93 2.56 -6.23
N ARG A 39 -23.74 3.60 -6.07
CA ARG A 39 -23.65 4.57 -4.98
C ARG A 39 -24.30 4.11 -3.68
N ARG A 40 -24.97 2.93 -3.68
CA ARG A 40 -25.74 2.41 -2.55
C ARG A 40 -26.94 3.28 -2.17
N ASP A 41 -27.51 4.02 -3.13
CA ASP A 41 -28.73 4.81 -2.94
C ASP A 41 -29.99 3.94 -3.14
N VAL A 42 -29.87 2.89 -3.98
CA VAL A 42 -30.91 1.91 -4.26
C VAL A 42 -30.35 0.52 -3.98
N PHE A 43 -31.18 -0.36 -3.45
CA PHE A 43 -30.83 -1.74 -3.14
C PHE A 43 -31.72 -2.71 -3.90
N ALA A 44 -31.16 -3.86 -4.27
CA ALA A 44 -31.89 -4.93 -4.95
C ALA A 44 -31.92 -6.19 -4.10
N SER A 45 -33.11 -6.63 -3.71
CA SER A 45 -33.33 -7.94 -3.08
C SER A 45 -33.69 -8.98 -4.15
N PRO A 46 -33.16 -10.22 -4.13
CA PRO A 46 -32.29 -10.82 -3.11
C PRO A 46 -30.77 -10.74 -3.41
N SER A 47 -30.31 -9.72 -4.14
CA SER A 47 -28.91 -9.66 -4.60
C SER A 47 -27.91 -9.58 -3.44
N HIS A 48 -26.95 -10.52 -3.39
CA HIS A 48 -25.86 -10.41 -2.42
C HIS A 48 -24.95 -9.20 -2.71
N ARG A 49 -24.75 -8.84 -3.99
CA ARG A 49 -23.86 -7.75 -4.40
C ARG A 49 -24.48 -6.37 -4.19
N TRP A 50 -25.78 -6.23 -4.48
CA TRP A 50 -26.49 -4.95 -4.46
C TRP A 50 -27.52 -4.85 -3.32
N SER A 51 -27.40 -5.69 -2.28
CA SER A 51 -28.24 -5.62 -1.08
C SER A 51 -27.91 -4.41 -0.21
N ASP A 52 -28.86 -4.05 0.65
CA ASP A 52 -28.63 -3.08 1.73
C ASP A 52 -27.59 -3.65 2.71
N PRO A 53 -26.40 -3.04 2.83
CA PRO A 53 -25.39 -3.52 3.78
C PRO A 53 -25.86 -3.37 5.24
N ARG A 54 -26.78 -2.44 5.54
CA ARG A 54 -27.29 -2.21 6.89
C ARG A 54 -28.21 -3.33 7.36
N ALA A 55 -28.88 -4.02 6.42
CA ALA A 55 -29.71 -5.17 6.72
C ALA A 55 -28.90 -6.38 7.23
N ARG A 56 -27.57 -6.31 7.23
CA ARG A 56 -26.67 -7.33 7.78
C ARG A 56 -26.02 -6.93 9.11
N LEU A 57 -26.32 -5.73 9.60
CA LEU A 57 -25.82 -5.29 10.90
C LEU A 57 -26.62 -6.02 11.99
N LEU A 58 -25.94 -6.37 13.07
CA LEU A 58 -26.61 -6.89 14.27
C LEU A 58 -27.42 -5.75 14.90
N ASP A 59 -28.64 -6.04 15.32
CA ASP A 59 -29.52 -5.09 15.99
C ASP A 59 -30.26 -5.73 17.18
N GLY A 60 -30.81 -4.86 18.03
CA GLY A 60 -31.59 -5.23 19.22
C GLY A 60 -30.87 -6.25 20.10
N ALA A 61 -31.60 -7.30 20.49
CA ALA A 61 -31.13 -8.33 21.39
C ALA A 61 -29.89 -9.10 20.87
N THR A 62 -29.74 -9.25 19.55
CA THR A 62 -28.58 -9.95 18.97
C THR A 62 -27.30 -9.15 19.08
N TRP A 63 -27.39 -7.82 18.96
CA TRP A 63 -26.27 -6.92 19.21
C TRP A 63 -25.95 -6.83 20.71
N GLU A 64 -26.96 -6.65 21.55
CA GLU A 64 -26.80 -6.57 23.01
C GLU A 64 -26.07 -7.79 23.58
N ALA A 65 -26.32 -8.99 23.03
CA ALA A 65 -25.67 -10.22 23.46
C ALA A 65 -24.17 -10.32 23.14
N VAL A 66 -23.66 -9.57 22.16
CA VAL A 66 -22.25 -9.67 21.70
C VAL A 66 -21.49 -8.33 21.76
N CYS A 67 -22.17 -7.24 22.12
CA CYS A 67 -21.66 -5.88 22.08
C CYS A 67 -20.35 -5.74 22.87
N GLU A 68 -20.31 -6.22 24.11
CA GLU A 68 -19.13 -6.10 24.99
C GLU A 68 -17.90 -6.80 24.40
N ASP A 69 -18.05 -8.05 23.95
CA ASP A 69 -16.96 -8.84 23.35
C ASP A 69 -16.43 -8.20 22.06
N VAL A 70 -17.33 -7.69 21.21
CA VAL A 70 -16.96 -7.03 19.95
C VAL A 70 -16.23 -5.72 20.23
N LEU A 71 -16.73 -4.89 21.15
CA LEU A 71 -16.09 -3.63 21.52
C LEU A 71 -14.72 -3.87 22.15
N ALA A 72 -14.59 -4.86 23.04
CA ALA A 72 -13.31 -5.24 23.62
C ALA A 72 -12.32 -5.72 22.55
N GLY A 73 -12.76 -6.58 21.62
CA GLY A 73 -11.95 -7.07 20.51
C GLY A 73 -11.49 -5.97 19.54
N LEU A 74 -12.26 -4.88 19.43
CA LEU A 74 -11.93 -3.70 18.64
C LEU A 74 -11.19 -2.60 19.42
N SER A 75 -10.94 -2.79 20.72
CA SER A 75 -10.39 -1.76 21.62
C SER A 75 -11.21 -0.46 21.60
N LEU A 76 -12.54 -0.61 21.65
CA LEU A 76 -13.54 0.45 21.72
C LEU A 76 -14.30 0.40 23.05
N ASP A 77 -13.54 0.37 24.12
CA ASP A 77 -13.94 0.25 25.53
C ASP A 77 -14.48 1.55 26.13
N MET A 78 -14.36 2.67 25.40
CA MET A 78 -14.89 3.97 25.79
C MET A 78 -16.38 4.14 25.44
N PRO A 79 -17.18 4.85 26.24
CA PRO A 79 -18.53 5.23 25.87
C PRO A 79 -18.58 5.93 24.50
N VAL A 80 -19.50 5.51 23.63
CA VAL A 80 -19.59 5.97 22.23
C VAL A 80 -19.62 7.50 22.11
N THR A 81 -20.34 8.18 23.00
CA THR A 81 -20.43 9.64 23.01
C THR A 81 -19.10 10.32 23.28
N GLU A 82 -18.27 9.73 24.15
CA GLU A 82 -16.96 10.26 24.50
C GLU A 82 -15.94 9.99 23.38
N HIS A 83 -15.95 8.77 22.82
CA HIS A 83 -15.10 8.41 21.69
C HIS A 83 -15.38 9.30 20.46
N LEU A 84 -16.66 9.52 20.14
CA LEU A 84 -17.04 10.43 19.07
C LEU A 84 -16.63 11.87 19.37
N ALA A 85 -16.75 12.32 20.62
CA ALA A 85 -16.31 13.66 21.00
C ALA A 85 -14.79 13.83 20.83
N GLU A 86 -13.99 12.82 21.17
CA GLU A 86 -12.54 12.82 20.92
C GLU A 86 -12.21 12.90 19.43
N LEU A 87 -12.85 12.07 18.59
CA LEU A 87 -12.64 12.11 17.14
C LEU A 87 -13.03 13.47 16.55
N VAL A 88 -14.14 14.06 17.01
CA VAL A 88 -14.57 15.39 16.58
C VAL A 88 -13.58 16.46 17.01
N ARG A 89 -13.08 16.41 18.26
CA ARG A 89 -12.05 17.34 18.75
C ARG A 89 -10.75 17.21 17.96
N ALA A 90 -10.30 15.99 17.69
CA ALA A 90 -9.10 15.73 16.90
C ALA A 90 -9.25 16.23 15.46
N LEU A 91 -10.41 16.01 14.85
CA LEU A 91 -10.73 16.52 13.52
C LEU A 91 -10.73 18.05 13.50
N ASP A 92 -11.42 18.70 14.44
CA ASP A 92 -11.46 20.16 14.58
C ASP A 92 -10.07 20.76 14.80
N ALA A 93 -9.27 20.17 15.69
CA ALA A 93 -7.89 20.58 15.91
C ALA A 93 -7.03 20.43 14.63
N GLY A 94 -7.20 19.35 13.88
CA GLY A 94 -6.53 19.13 12.60
C GLY A 94 -6.91 20.19 11.55
N TRP A 95 -8.19 20.55 11.45
CA TRP A 95 -8.66 21.61 10.56
C TRP A 95 -8.14 22.99 10.97
N LYS A 96 -8.17 23.32 12.26
CA LYS A 96 -7.61 24.58 12.79
C LYS A 96 -6.12 24.68 12.51
N GLN A 97 -5.37 23.63 12.79
CA GLN A 97 -3.93 23.60 12.49
C GLN A 97 -3.65 23.74 10.98
N MET A 98 -4.46 23.13 10.13
CA MET A 98 -4.34 23.31 8.67
C MET A 98 -4.62 24.75 8.27
N ALA A 99 -5.69 25.36 8.79
CA ALA A 99 -6.05 26.75 8.51
C ALA A 99 -4.93 27.72 8.95
N GLU A 100 -4.44 27.58 10.19
CA GLU A 100 -3.31 28.37 10.70
C GLU A 100 -2.06 28.23 9.83
N ARG A 101 -1.74 27.00 9.41
CA ARG A 101 -0.58 26.76 8.51
C ARG A 101 -0.77 27.40 7.15
N LEU A 102 -1.97 27.35 6.58
CA LEU A 102 -2.27 28.00 5.30
C LEU A 102 -2.17 29.53 5.41
N GLU A 103 -2.69 30.11 6.48
CA GLU A 103 -2.56 31.55 6.75
C GLU A 103 -1.09 31.95 6.92
N SER A 104 -0.32 31.19 7.72
CA SER A 104 1.10 31.46 7.93
C SER A 104 1.95 31.33 6.65
N ALA A 105 1.56 30.44 5.73
CA ALA A 105 2.23 30.25 4.45
C ALA A 105 1.88 31.36 3.43
N GLY A 106 0.75 32.07 3.62
CA GLY A 106 0.36 33.21 2.79
C GLY A 106 0.38 32.90 1.30
N LYS A 107 1.19 33.64 0.52
CA LYS A 107 1.33 33.46 -0.94
C LYS A 107 2.13 32.21 -1.34
N ASP A 108 2.84 31.59 -0.42
CA ASP A 108 3.60 30.35 -0.63
C ASP A 108 2.74 29.10 -0.33
N ALA A 109 1.49 29.29 0.09
CA ALA A 109 0.54 28.21 0.30
C ALA A 109 0.20 27.53 -1.04
N LYS A 110 0.65 26.28 -1.19
CA LYS A 110 0.38 25.44 -2.37
C LYS A 110 -1.03 24.86 -2.38
N VAL A 111 -1.91 25.33 -1.51
CA VAL A 111 -3.31 24.91 -1.44
C VAL A 111 -4.17 26.17 -1.46
N SER A 112 -5.06 26.28 -2.44
CA SER A 112 -6.02 27.36 -2.55
C SER A 112 -7.45 26.83 -2.67
N LEU A 113 -8.40 27.62 -2.18
CA LEU A 113 -9.84 27.34 -2.30
C LEU A 113 -10.40 28.27 -3.38
N ASP A 114 -10.88 27.68 -4.48
CA ASP A 114 -11.54 28.43 -5.55
C ASP A 114 -13.07 28.22 -5.44
N VAL A 115 -13.79 29.30 -5.13
CA VAL A 115 -15.26 29.29 -5.07
C VAL A 115 -15.78 29.52 -6.48
N GLN A 116 -16.27 28.46 -7.11
CA GLN A 116 -16.81 28.57 -8.45
C GLN A 116 -18.10 29.40 -8.47
N PRO A 117 -18.47 29.99 -9.63
CA PRO A 117 -19.70 30.78 -9.78
C PRO A 117 -21.00 30.05 -9.41
N ASN A 118 -20.97 28.72 -9.33
CA ASN A 118 -22.09 27.88 -8.91
C ASN A 118 -22.12 27.59 -7.38
N GLY A 119 -21.29 28.28 -6.60
CA GLY A 119 -21.17 28.10 -5.14
C GLY A 119 -20.38 26.86 -4.71
N ARG A 120 -19.81 26.07 -5.64
CA ARG A 120 -18.97 24.93 -5.27
C ARG A 120 -17.56 25.38 -4.95
N VAL A 121 -17.07 24.95 -3.79
CA VAL A 121 -15.67 25.13 -3.39
C VAL A 121 -14.82 24.04 -4.02
N LYS A 122 -13.79 24.44 -4.76
CA LYS A 122 -12.78 23.53 -5.32
C LYS A 122 -11.47 23.73 -4.58
N LEU A 123 -10.99 22.67 -3.93
CA LEU A 123 -9.64 22.61 -3.38
C LEU A 123 -8.65 22.45 -4.54
N ASN A 124 -7.78 23.44 -4.75
CA ASN A 124 -6.69 23.36 -5.70
C ASN A 124 -5.39 23.17 -4.93
N VAL A 125 -4.77 22.00 -5.10
CA VAL A 125 -3.46 21.70 -4.52
C VAL A 125 -2.45 21.81 -5.66
N GLU A 126 -1.68 22.89 -5.65
CA GLU A 126 -0.54 23.01 -6.53
C GLU A 126 0.44 21.87 -6.26
N LYS A 127 0.91 21.24 -7.33
CA LYS A 127 1.92 20.20 -7.22
C LYS A 127 3.13 20.81 -6.54
N LEU A 128 3.66 20.14 -5.51
CA LEU A 128 4.97 20.45 -4.98
C LEU A 128 5.96 20.48 -6.15
N GLY A 129 6.41 21.67 -6.53
CA GLY A 129 7.50 21.83 -7.48
C GLY A 129 8.69 21.02 -6.98
N ALA A 130 9.32 20.24 -7.87
CA ALA A 130 10.55 19.57 -7.54
C ALA A 130 11.55 20.63 -7.09
N LEU A 131 12.02 20.54 -5.83
CA LEU A 131 13.18 21.32 -5.42
C LEU A 131 14.33 20.92 -6.35
N GLY A 132 14.94 21.90 -7.02
CA GLY A 132 16.10 21.64 -7.86
C GLY A 132 17.19 21.00 -7.03
N GLU A 133 17.77 19.89 -7.50
CA GLU A 133 18.87 19.24 -6.79
C GLU A 133 20.11 20.17 -6.83
N PRO A 134 20.70 20.52 -5.68
CA PRO A 134 21.93 21.31 -5.65
C PRO A 134 23.06 20.61 -6.41
N LYS A 135 23.91 21.38 -7.12
CA LYS A 135 25.07 20.82 -7.83
C LYS A 135 25.99 20.00 -6.90
N SER A 136 26.10 20.40 -5.64
CA SER A 136 26.85 19.67 -4.61
C SER A 136 26.28 18.28 -4.32
N LEU A 137 24.95 18.14 -4.26
CA LEU A 137 24.27 16.86 -4.06
C LEU A 137 24.49 15.94 -5.27
N THR A 138 24.34 16.46 -6.48
CA THR A 138 24.58 15.69 -7.70
C THR A 138 26.05 15.22 -7.79
N TRP A 139 26.99 16.10 -7.42
CA TRP A 139 28.41 15.75 -7.36
C TRP A 139 28.68 14.65 -6.33
N LEU A 140 28.15 14.78 -5.11
CA LEU A 140 28.34 13.82 -4.03
C LEU A 140 27.77 12.44 -4.42
N ARG A 141 26.53 12.40 -4.95
CA ARG A 141 25.89 11.17 -5.40
C ARG A 141 26.74 10.44 -6.43
N LYS A 142 27.21 11.14 -7.46
CA LYS A 142 28.11 10.58 -8.49
C LYS A 142 29.43 10.08 -7.91
N ARG A 143 29.96 10.74 -6.87
CA ARG A 143 31.21 10.33 -6.23
C ARG A 143 31.01 9.04 -5.44
N VAL A 144 29.93 8.96 -4.66
CA VAL A 144 29.55 7.76 -3.88
C VAL A 144 29.25 6.58 -4.81
N GLU A 145 28.47 6.77 -5.88
CA GLU A 145 28.18 5.72 -6.87
C GLU A 145 29.45 5.12 -7.48
N LYS A 146 30.47 5.94 -7.74
CA LYS A 146 31.77 5.46 -8.25
C LYS A 146 32.59 4.68 -7.22
N MET A 147 32.28 4.82 -5.93
CA MET A 147 32.96 4.12 -4.84
C MET A 147 32.24 2.80 -4.48
N LEU A 148 30.98 2.64 -4.89
CA LEU A 148 30.24 1.40 -4.64
C LEU A 148 30.84 0.26 -5.48
N PRO A 149 31.21 -0.87 -4.84
CA PRO A 149 31.71 -2.03 -5.56
C PRO A 149 30.60 -2.62 -6.43
N LYS A 150 31.00 -3.19 -7.57
CA LYS A 150 30.12 -4.07 -8.35
C LYS A 150 30.25 -5.47 -7.77
N ILE A 151 29.21 -5.94 -7.11
CA ILE A 151 29.13 -7.26 -6.47
C ILE A 151 27.83 -7.92 -6.88
N ASP A 152 27.86 -9.24 -7.08
CA ASP A 152 26.65 -10.01 -7.35
C ASP A 152 25.82 -10.16 -6.07
N LEU A 153 24.49 -10.18 -6.20
CA LEU A 153 23.59 -10.23 -5.06
C LEU A 153 23.85 -11.42 -4.10
N PRO A 154 24.11 -12.65 -4.58
CA PRO A 154 24.46 -13.77 -3.69
C PRO A 154 25.74 -13.50 -2.89
N ASP A 155 26.78 -12.96 -3.53
CA ASP A 155 28.06 -12.65 -2.88
C ASP A 155 27.88 -11.56 -1.82
N LEU A 156 27.06 -10.55 -2.10
CA LEU A 156 26.70 -9.52 -1.13
C LEU A 156 26.02 -10.13 0.11
N LEU A 157 25.13 -11.11 -0.07
CA LEU A 157 24.47 -11.79 1.05
C LEU A 157 25.47 -12.59 1.89
N PHE A 158 26.43 -13.26 1.27
CA PHE A 158 27.51 -13.95 1.99
C PHE A 158 28.44 -12.98 2.72
N GLU A 159 28.80 -11.86 2.08
CA GLU A 159 29.61 -10.82 2.70
C GLU A 159 28.89 -10.24 3.92
N VAL A 160 27.62 -9.86 3.79
CA VAL A 160 26.79 -9.36 4.89
C VAL A 160 26.67 -10.39 6.02
N HIS A 161 26.50 -11.67 5.66
CA HIS A 161 26.47 -12.73 6.64
C HIS A 161 27.77 -12.86 7.43
N SER A 162 28.93 -12.65 6.80
CA SER A 162 30.24 -12.77 7.47
C SER A 162 30.43 -11.84 8.67
N TRP A 163 29.75 -10.67 8.69
CA TRP A 163 29.82 -9.71 9.80
C TRP A 163 28.51 -9.55 10.60
N THR A 164 27.40 -10.16 10.19
CA THR A 164 26.12 -10.10 10.94
C THR A 164 25.64 -11.45 11.49
N GLY A 165 26.05 -12.56 10.89
CA GLY A 165 25.48 -13.88 11.18
C GLY A 165 24.01 -14.03 10.80
N PHE A 166 23.42 -13.15 9.97
CA PHE A 166 21.95 -13.13 9.79
C PHE A 166 21.40 -14.44 9.19
N LEU A 167 22.17 -15.16 8.36
CA LEU A 167 21.75 -16.44 7.79
C LEU A 167 21.62 -17.55 8.84
N ASP A 168 22.22 -17.40 10.03
CA ASP A 168 22.10 -18.38 11.12
C ASP A 168 20.70 -18.35 11.77
N ALA A 169 19.92 -17.29 11.53
CA ALA A 169 18.54 -17.20 12.00
C ALA A 169 17.58 -18.14 11.26
N PHE A 170 17.99 -18.68 10.11
CA PHE A 170 17.22 -19.67 9.36
C PHE A 170 17.42 -21.05 9.99
N VAL A 171 16.71 -21.29 11.08
CA VAL A 171 16.70 -22.56 11.82
C VAL A 171 15.59 -23.49 11.33
N HIS A 172 15.79 -24.79 11.51
CA HIS A 172 14.80 -25.80 11.13
C HIS A 172 13.50 -25.65 11.94
N LEU A 173 12.36 -26.06 11.36
CA LEU A 173 11.03 -25.95 11.99
C LEU A 173 10.93 -26.74 13.31
N GLY A 174 11.59 -27.89 13.37
CA GLY A 174 11.81 -28.61 14.63
C GLY A 174 13.15 -28.19 15.25
N ASP A 175 13.21 -28.12 16.58
CA ASP A 175 14.35 -27.70 17.42
C ASP A 175 15.66 -28.55 17.29
N GLY A 176 15.81 -29.30 16.19
CA GLY A 176 16.99 -30.08 15.88
C GLY A 176 18.10 -29.23 15.25
N THR A 177 19.34 -29.48 15.67
CA THR A 177 20.53 -28.97 14.98
C THR A 177 20.59 -29.54 13.57
N THR A 178 20.72 -28.67 12.55
CA THR A 178 20.83 -29.13 11.16
C THR A 178 22.10 -29.95 10.94
N ARG A 179 21.99 -31.03 10.17
CA ARG A 179 23.14 -31.83 9.70
C ARG A 179 23.56 -31.46 8.28
N MET A 180 22.89 -30.49 7.67
CA MET A 180 23.14 -30.08 6.29
C MET A 180 24.39 -29.21 6.21
N LYS A 181 25.41 -29.67 5.49
CA LYS A 181 26.56 -28.85 5.11
C LYS A 181 26.14 -27.79 4.10
N ASP A 182 26.66 -26.56 4.19
CA ASP A 182 26.36 -25.46 3.26
C ASP A 182 24.87 -25.08 3.19
N LEU A 183 24.17 -25.12 4.34
CA LEU A 183 22.78 -24.66 4.43
C LEU A 183 22.63 -23.20 4.01
N THR A 184 23.57 -22.34 4.39
CA THR A 184 23.59 -20.91 4.04
C THR A 184 23.55 -20.71 2.52
N THR A 185 24.22 -21.56 1.74
CA THR A 185 24.16 -21.55 0.28
C THR A 185 22.76 -21.87 -0.26
N SER A 186 22.07 -22.86 0.32
CA SER A 186 20.67 -23.14 -0.02
C SER A 186 19.75 -21.97 0.33
N VAL A 187 19.95 -21.33 1.49
CA VAL A 187 19.15 -20.17 1.92
C VAL A 187 19.37 -18.98 1.01
N VAL A 188 20.62 -18.64 0.66
CA VAL A 188 20.95 -17.54 -0.26
C VAL A 188 20.31 -17.77 -1.63
N ALA A 189 20.38 -18.98 -2.16
CA ALA A 189 19.74 -19.34 -3.42
C ALA A 189 18.23 -19.10 -3.39
N LEU A 190 17.55 -19.49 -2.30
CA LEU A 190 16.12 -19.26 -2.11
C LEU A 190 15.79 -17.78 -1.94
N LEU A 191 16.52 -17.04 -1.12
CA LEU A 191 16.31 -15.60 -0.93
C LEU A 191 16.44 -14.85 -2.26
N VAL A 192 17.43 -15.19 -3.09
CA VAL A 192 17.59 -14.59 -4.43
C VAL A 192 16.47 -15.01 -5.37
N SER A 193 16.06 -16.29 -5.36
CA SER A 193 14.93 -16.80 -6.14
C SER A 193 13.64 -16.03 -5.87
N GLU A 194 13.27 -15.90 -4.59
CA GLU A 194 12.04 -15.29 -4.13
C GLU A 194 12.08 -13.76 -4.27
N ALA A 195 13.16 -13.10 -3.83
CA ALA A 195 13.27 -11.63 -3.88
C ALA A 195 13.33 -11.08 -5.30
N CYS A 196 13.96 -11.81 -6.23
CA CYS A 196 14.05 -11.42 -7.63
C CYS A 196 12.89 -11.95 -8.48
N ASN A 197 11.99 -12.77 -7.92
CA ASN A 197 10.86 -13.40 -8.61
C ASN A 197 11.31 -14.17 -9.88
N ILE A 198 12.44 -14.87 -9.81
CA ILE A 198 13.02 -15.65 -10.91
C ILE A 198 12.72 -17.15 -10.80
N GLY A 199 12.18 -17.60 -9.67
CA GLY A 199 11.90 -18.99 -9.37
C GLY A 199 13.16 -19.83 -9.12
N MET A 200 12.99 -21.12 -8.78
CA MET A 200 14.10 -21.99 -8.35
C MET A 200 14.96 -22.50 -9.51
N THR A 201 14.47 -22.49 -10.75
CA THR A 201 15.19 -23.06 -11.90
C THR A 201 16.56 -22.43 -12.12
N PRO A 202 16.72 -21.09 -12.11
CA PRO A 202 18.02 -20.44 -12.32
C PRO A 202 19.02 -20.66 -11.17
N VAL A 203 18.55 -21.03 -9.98
CA VAL A 203 19.40 -21.26 -8.80
C VAL A 203 19.61 -22.75 -8.49
N THR A 204 19.07 -23.64 -9.32
CA THR A 204 19.23 -25.09 -9.17
C THR A 204 20.46 -25.57 -9.92
N ASN A 205 21.33 -26.33 -9.24
CA ASN A 205 22.47 -27.00 -9.85
C ASN A 205 22.55 -28.46 -9.37
N PRO A 206 22.25 -29.45 -10.23
CA PRO A 206 22.35 -30.87 -9.88
C PRO A 206 23.75 -31.34 -9.48
N GLY A 207 24.80 -30.65 -9.93
CA GLY A 207 26.19 -30.96 -9.60
C GLY A 207 26.65 -30.44 -8.23
N HIS A 208 25.81 -29.68 -7.52
CA HIS A 208 26.14 -29.12 -6.22
C HIS A 208 25.04 -29.46 -5.20
N GLU A 209 25.35 -30.28 -4.19
CA GLU A 209 24.36 -30.84 -3.25
C GLU A 209 23.43 -29.77 -2.66
N ALA A 210 24.01 -28.66 -2.16
CA ALA A 210 23.27 -27.54 -1.57
C ALA A 210 22.29 -26.81 -2.53
N LEU A 211 22.46 -26.98 -3.85
CA LEU A 211 21.66 -26.34 -4.89
C LEU A 211 20.81 -27.36 -5.66
N THR A 212 20.74 -28.61 -5.21
CA THR A 212 19.84 -29.59 -5.81
C THR A 212 18.38 -29.18 -5.57
N ARG A 213 17.51 -29.45 -6.54
CA ARG A 213 16.09 -29.05 -6.46
C ARG A 213 15.40 -29.63 -5.23
N SER A 214 15.63 -30.91 -4.94
CA SER A 214 15.08 -31.59 -3.76
C SER A 214 15.50 -30.91 -2.47
N ARG A 215 16.77 -30.51 -2.38
CA ARG A 215 17.31 -29.80 -1.23
C ARG A 215 16.71 -28.41 -1.09
N LEU A 216 16.63 -27.62 -2.16
CA LEU A 216 16.04 -26.29 -2.11
C LEU A 216 14.56 -26.33 -1.70
N VAL A 217 13.78 -27.29 -2.21
CA VAL A 217 12.38 -27.50 -1.79
C VAL A 217 12.28 -27.80 -0.30
N HIS A 218 13.17 -28.64 0.22
CA HIS A 218 13.20 -28.95 1.65
C HIS A 218 13.58 -27.72 2.49
N VAL A 219 14.59 -26.95 2.08
CA VAL A 219 15.01 -25.75 2.82
C VAL A 219 13.91 -24.69 2.82
N ASP A 220 13.24 -24.49 1.68
CA ASP A 220 12.09 -23.59 1.56
C ASP A 220 10.98 -23.94 2.56
N GLN A 221 10.58 -25.22 2.61
CA GLN A 221 9.51 -25.69 3.49
C GLN A 221 9.83 -25.62 4.97
N PHE A 222 11.07 -25.93 5.36
CA PHE A 222 11.42 -26.16 6.77
C PHE A 222 12.25 -25.04 7.40
N TYR A 223 12.82 -24.12 6.63
CA TYR A 223 13.71 -23.06 7.16
C TYR A 223 13.26 -21.65 6.77
N LEU A 224 12.66 -21.45 5.59
CA LEU A 224 12.21 -20.14 5.12
C LEU A 224 10.79 -19.85 5.65
N ARG A 225 10.70 -19.11 6.76
CA ARG A 225 9.44 -18.88 7.47
C ARG A 225 9.36 -17.44 7.97
N ALA A 226 8.16 -16.98 8.31
CA ALA A 226 7.95 -15.60 8.76
C ALA A 226 8.76 -15.28 10.04
N ASP A 227 8.84 -16.21 10.98
CA ASP A 227 9.63 -16.10 12.21
C ASP A 227 11.14 -16.03 11.93
N THR A 228 11.67 -16.88 11.06
CA THR A 228 13.10 -16.88 10.71
C THR A 228 13.50 -15.65 9.91
N ILE A 229 12.64 -15.18 8.99
CA ILE A 229 12.83 -13.91 8.28
C ILE A 229 12.81 -12.73 9.26
N ALA A 230 11.90 -12.72 10.24
CA ALA A 230 11.86 -11.67 11.25
C ALA A 230 13.14 -11.66 12.12
N ALA A 231 13.61 -12.84 12.54
CA ALA A 231 14.85 -12.97 13.30
C ALA A 231 16.09 -12.55 12.49
N ALA A 232 16.15 -12.93 11.20
CA ALA A 232 17.20 -12.49 10.28
C ALA A 232 17.19 -10.96 10.11
N ASN A 233 16.02 -10.36 9.92
CA ASN A 233 15.88 -8.91 9.82
C ASN A 233 16.31 -8.20 11.11
N ALA A 234 16.02 -8.74 12.28
CA ALA A 234 16.47 -8.17 13.55
C ALA A 234 18.01 -8.09 13.62
N LYS A 235 18.72 -9.12 13.17
CA LYS A 235 20.19 -9.12 13.07
C LYS A 235 20.70 -8.03 12.12
N LEU A 236 20.07 -7.87 10.96
CA LEU A 236 20.43 -6.85 9.98
C LEU A 236 20.17 -5.43 10.52
N ILE A 237 19.02 -5.20 11.16
CA ILE A 237 18.66 -3.91 11.77
C ILE A 237 19.64 -3.56 12.89
N GLN A 238 20.00 -4.52 13.73
CA GLN A 238 20.99 -4.32 14.79
C GLN A 238 22.34 -3.88 14.20
N ALA A 239 22.86 -4.61 13.21
CA ALA A 239 24.12 -4.25 12.59
C ALA A 239 24.05 -2.90 11.85
N GLN A 240 22.93 -2.58 11.21
CA GLN A 240 22.71 -1.27 10.61
C GLN A 240 22.75 -0.15 11.65
N SER A 241 22.19 -0.35 12.84
CA SER A 241 22.16 0.66 13.90
C SER A 241 23.56 1.05 14.41
N GLU A 242 24.56 0.18 14.22
CA GLU A 242 25.95 0.41 14.62
C GLU A 242 26.73 1.25 13.59
N VAL A 243 26.19 1.47 12.38
CA VAL A 243 26.86 2.25 11.34
C VAL A 243 26.80 3.75 11.68
N PRO A 244 27.94 4.46 11.82
CA PRO A 244 27.96 5.84 12.32
C PRO A 244 27.09 6.84 11.54
N ILE A 245 26.92 6.65 10.24
CA ILE A 245 26.09 7.53 9.41
C ILE A 245 24.59 7.42 9.76
N VAL A 246 24.16 6.28 10.30
CA VAL A 246 22.75 6.00 10.63
C VAL A 246 22.27 6.89 11.76
N ALA A 247 23.14 7.28 12.70
CA ALA A 247 22.83 8.26 13.74
C ALA A 247 22.41 9.63 13.17
N TYR A 248 22.88 9.99 11.96
CA TYR A 248 22.47 11.22 11.27
C TYR A 248 21.16 11.06 10.50
N TRP A 249 20.66 9.83 10.31
CA TRP A 249 19.41 9.55 9.61
C TRP A 249 18.18 9.60 10.53
N GLY A 250 18.36 9.47 11.85
CA GLY A 250 17.30 9.65 12.83
C GLY A 250 17.40 8.79 14.09
N ASP A 251 16.48 9.04 15.02
CA ASP A 251 16.27 8.27 16.27
C ASP A 251 15.26 7.11 16.12
N GLY A 252 14.77 6.86 14.90
CA GLY A 252 13.82 5.79 14.60
C GLY A 252 12.34 6.12 14.85
N LEU A 253 12.00 7.34 15.30
CA LEU A 253 10.61 7.72 15.64
C LEU A 253 9.74 8.09 14.42
N LEU A 254 10.33 8.29 13.24
CA LEU A 254 9.63 8.67 12.01
C LEU A 254 9.91 7.67 10.87
N ALA A 255 8.83 7.19 10.25
CA ALA A 255 8.89 6.29 9.10
C ALA A 255 8.58 7.05 7.80
N SER A 256 9.51 7.05 6.84
CA SER A 256 9.22 7.41 5.45
C SER A 256 8.78 6.17 4.70
N VAL A 257 7.48 6.03 4.52
CA VAL A 257 6.90 4.96 3.71
C VAL A 257 6.91 5.39 2.25
N ASP A 258 7.78 4.77 1.45
CA ASP A 258 7.75 4.92 0.00
C ASP A 258 6.92 3.81 -0.64
N GLY A 259 6.09 4.14 -1.61
CA GLY A 259 5.21 3.18 -2.28
C GLY A 259 5.79 2.79 -3.63
N LEU A 260 6.43 1.61 -3.70
CA LEU A 260 6.89 1.05 -4.97
C LEU A 260 5.67 0.49 -5.71
N ARG A 261 5.42 1.01 -6.91
CA ARG A 261 4.23 0.68 -7.70
C ARG A 261 4.64 -0.13 -8.91
N PHE A 262 4.09 -1.34 -9.04
CA PHE A 262 4.34 -2.19 -10.20
C PHE A 262 3.04 -2.79 -10.74
N VAL A 263 3.03 -3.00 -12.05
CA VAL A 263 1.91 -3.61 -12.77
C VAL A 263 1.91 -5.09 -12.48
N VAL A 264 0.74 -5.64 -12.12
CA VAL A 264 0.59 -7.07 -11.86
C VAL A 264 -0.29 -7.66 -12.97
N PRO A 265 0.18 -8.68 -13.70
CA PRO A 265 -0.57 -9.26 -14.80
C PRO A 265 -1.78 -10.08 -14.33
N VAL A 266 -1.75 -10.57 -13.08
CA VAL A 266 -2.81 -11.41 -12.49
C VAL A 266 -3.76 -10.56 -11.65
N ARG A 267 -5.07 -10.85 -11.72
CA ARG A 267 -6.07 -10.24 -10.83
C ARG A 267 -5.90 -10.83 -9.42
N THR A 268 -5.41 -10.01 -8.49
CA THR A 268 -5.37 -10.32 -7.05
C THR A 268 -6.26 -9.37 -6.27
N ILE A 269 -6.57 -9.70 -5.02
CA ILE A 269 -7.37 -8.86 -4.10
C ILE A 269 -6.71 -7.48 -3.90
N SER A 270 -5.37 -7.44 -3.89
CA SER A 270 -4.59 -6.22 -3.69
C SER A 270 -4.31 -5.43 -4.98
N ALA A 271 -4.65 -5.97 -6.15
CA ALA A 271 -4.40 -5.32 -7.44
C ALA A 271 -5.55 -4.36 -7.82
N ALA A 272 -5.25 -3.06 -7.82
CA ALA A 272 -6.22 -2.01 -8.13
C ALA A 272 -5.88 -1.29 -9.45
N PRO A 273 -6.88 -0.82 -10.21
CA PRO A 273 -6.64 0.07 -11.35
C PRO A 273 -6.17 1.44 -10.85
N SER A 274 -5.15 1.99 -11.50
CA SER A 274 -4.71 3.38 -11.28
C SER A 274 -4.31 4.00 -12.60
N PRO A 275 -5.18 4.79 -13.26
CA PRO A 275 -4.90 5.35 -14.58
C PRO A 275 -3.60 6.16 -14.65
N LYS A 276 -3.24 6.82 -13.54
CA LYS A 276 -2.02 7.61 -13.40
C LYS A 276 -0.74 6.76 -13.43
N TYR A 277 -0.75 5.56 -12.85
CA TYR A 277 0.45 4.74 -12.66
C TYR A 277 0.48 3.48 -13.54
N PHE A 278 -0.69 2.96 -13.92
CA PHE A 278 -0.85 1.67 -14.59
C PHE A 278 -1.63 1.77 -15.90
N GLY A 279 -2.09 2.96 -16.30
CA GLY A 279 -2.96 3.15 -17.45
C GLY A 279 -4.24 2.31 -17.32
N PHE A 280 -4.54 1.49 -18.32
CA PHE A 280 -5.68 0.56 -18.29
C PHE A 280 -5.41 -0.74 -17.53
N LYS A 281 -4.19 -0.94 -17.02
CA LYS A 281 -3.80 -2.13 -16.26
C LYS A 281 -4.08 -1.96 -14.77
N ARG A 282 -3.97 -3.06 -14.04
CA ARG A 282 -3.99 -3.06 -12.56
C ARG A 282 -2.58 -3.24 -12.04
N GLY A 283 -2.32 -2.71 -10.85
CA GLY A 283 -1.03 -2.85 -10.20
C GLY A 283 -1.21 -2.89 -8.69
N ILE A 284 -0.12 -3.26 -8.02
CA ILE A 284 -0.03 -3.25 -6.57
C ILE A 284 0.87 -2.07 -6.18
N THR A 285 0.51 -1.40 -5.10
CA THR A 285 1.42 -0.49 -4.41
C THR A 285 2.00 -1.27 -3.25
N TRP A 286 3.27 -1.63 -3.35
CA TRP A 286 4.00 -2.19 -2.25
C TRP A 286 4.58 -1.06 -1.42
N LEU A 287 4.14 -0.96 -0.18
CA LEU A 287 4.61 0.06 0.75
C LEU A 287 5.90 -0.43 1.39
N ASN A 288 6.97 0.28 1.11
CA ASN A 288 8.28 0.05 1.65
C ASN A 288 8.55 1.12 2.70
N ALA A 289 8.54 0.73 3.97
CA ALA A 289 8.83 1.66 5.06
C ALA A 289 10.34 1.77 5.27
N VAL A 290 10.90 2.96 5.02
CA VAL A 290 12.27 3.31 5.41
C VAL A 290 12.16 4.33 6.53
N PHE A 291 12.64 4.01 7.72
CA PHE A 291 12.66 4.97 8.81
C PHE A 291 13.55 6.19 8.47
N ARG A 292 12.99 7.40 8.52
CA ARG A 292 13.68 8.68 8.19
C ARG A 292 13.32 9.73 9.24
N ALA A 293 14.30 10.45 9.77
CA ALA A 293 14.06 11.63 10.58
C ALA A 293 13.83 12.91 9.76
N LYS A 294 13.17 13.85 10.44
CA LYS A 294 12.99 15.25 10.08
C LYS A 294 14.37 15.92 9.92
N LEU A 295 14.63 16.57 8.79
CA LEU A 295 15.62 17.65 8.77
C LEU A 295 15.01 18.83 9.53
N HIS A 296 15.58 19.19 10.67
CA HIS A 296 15.50 20.57 11.15
C HIS A 296 16.51 21.39 10.35
N LEU A 297 16.03 21.96 9.24
CA LEU A 297 16.55 23.21 8.68
C LEU A 297 15.52 24.30 8.96
#